data_AF-U1PVP0-F1
#
_entry.id   AF-U1PVP0-F1
#
_cell.length_a   1.000
_cell.length_b   1.000
_cell.length_c   1.000
_cell.angle_alpha   90.00
_cell.angle_beta   90.00
_cell.angle_gamma   90.00
#
_symmetry.space_group_name_H-M   'P 1'
#
loop_
_entity.id
_entity.type
_entity.pdbx_description
1 polymer ?
#
loop_
_entity_poly.entity_id
_entity_poly.type
_entity_poly.pdbx_seq_one_letter_code
_entity_poly.pdbx_strand_id
1 'polypeptide(L)'
;MGLDEDARSYHRDEPPGKLEISTTKSTSTQRDLSLAYSPGVAAPCRDIAADTSRAYEYTSKGNLVGVISDGSAVLGLGDIGAQASKPVMEGKGVLFKRFADIDVFDIELDITDTESFISTVSAMEPTFGGINLEDITAPECFEIETRLRE
;
A
#
# COMPACT_ATOMS: atom_id res chain seq x y z
N MET A 1 11.49 -30.11 8.61
CA MET A 1 10.92 -29.06 9.47
C MET A 1 9.40 -29.12 9.33
N GLY A 2 8.65 -28.60 10.31
CA GLY A 2 7.21 -28.43 10.15
C GLY A 2 6.90 -27.16 9.34
N LEU A 3 5.73 -27.09 8.73
CA LEU A 3 5.30 -25.95 7.89
C LEU A 3 5.47 -24.60 8.60
N ASP A 4 5.21 -24.55 9.92
CA ASP A 4 5.36 -23.31 10.70
C ASP A 4 6.81 -22.80 10.75
N GLU A 5 7.79 -23.71 10.89
CA GLU A 5 9.19 -23.30 10.94
C GLU A 5 9.69 -22.89 9.55
N ASP A 6 9.25 -23.60 8.51
CA ASP A 6 9.55 -23.24 7.12
C ASP A 6 8.97 -21.85 6.79
N ALA A 7 7.73 -21.57 7.21
CA ALA A 7 7.10 -20.26 7.03
C ALA A 7 7.83 -19.15 7.80
N ARG A 8 8.28 -19.40 9.04
CA ARG A 8 9.07 -18.43 9.81
C ARG A 8 10.46 -18.20 9.22
N SER A 9 11.09 -19.22 8.64
CA SER A 9 12.35 -19.03 7.91
C SER A 9 12.10 -18.17 6.68
N TYR A 10 11.12 -18.53 5.86
CA TYR A 10 10.76 -17.81 4.64
C TYR A 10 10.53 -16.31 4.85
N HIS A 11 9.92 -15.88 5.97
CA HIS A 11 9.72 -14.45 6.26
C HIS A 11 10.95 -13.75 6.87
N ARG A 12 11.92 -14.50 7.42
CA ARG A 12 13.12 -13.96 8.08
C ARG A 12 14.35 -13.91 7.17
N ASP A 13 14.41 -14.80 6.19
CA ASP A 13 15.52 -14.89 5.24
C ASP A 13 15.76 -13.51 4.58
N GLU A 14 17.02 -13.12 4.37
CA GLU A 14 17.30 -11.79 3.84
C GLU A 14 16.94 -11.63 2.34
N PRO A 15 16.32 -10.50 1.95
CA PRO A 15 15.77 -9.44 2.81
C PRO A 15 14.46 -9.89 3.50
N PRO A 16 14.27 -9.56 4.80
CA PRO A 16 13.09 -10.00 5.54
C PRO A 16 11.80 -9.36 5.00
N GLY A 17 10.67 -10.04 5.25
CA GLY A 17 9.39 -9.69 4.65
C GLY A 17 9.28 -10.23 3.22
N LYS A 18 8.25 -9.78 2.50
CA LYS A 18 7.94 -10.33 1.16
C LYS A 18 7.92 -9.31 0.03
N LEU A 19 8.09 -8.04 0.36
CA LEU A 19 8.02 -6.93 -0.57
C LEU A 19 9.26 -6.05 -0.46
N GLU A 20 9.68 -5.48 -1.59
CA GLU A 20 10.74 -4.50 -1.67
C GLU A 20 10.35 -3.37 -2.62
N ILE A 21 10.98 -2.20 -2.44
CA ILE A 21 10.85 -1.08 -3.38
C ILE A 21 12.06 -1.09 -4.31
N SER A 22 11.80 -0.98 -5.61
CA SER A 22 12.84 -0.83 -6.63
C SER A 22 12.65 0.44 -7.46
N THR A 23 13.74 1.04 -7.90
CA THR A 23 13.71 2.24 -8.74
C THR A 23 13.46 1.86 -10.20
N THR A 24 12.54 2.57 -10.87
CA THR A 24 12.23 2.33 -12.29
C THR A 24 13.01 3.20 -13.27
N LYS A 25 13.63 4.29 -12.80
CA LYS A 25 14.42 5.22 -13.60
C LYS A 25 15.89 5.13 -13.20
N SER A 26 16.80 5.42 -14.13
CA SER A 26 18.22 5.52 -13.81
C SER A 26 18.46 6.61 -12.77
N THR A 27 19.44 6.38 -11.91
CA THR A 27 19.92 7.31 -10.88
C THR A 27 21.46 7.31 -10.82
N SER A 28 22.11 6.90 -11.91
CA SER A 28 23.56 6.62 -11.94
C SER A 28 24.41 7.84 -12.22
N THR A 29 23.83 8.91 -12.78
CA THR A 29 24.55 10.14 -13.12
C THR A 29 23.99 11.36 -12.40
N GLN A 30 24.77 12.45 -12.34
CA GLN A 30 24.30 13.73 -11.84
C GLN A 30 23.06 14.24 -12.60
N ARG A 31 23.00 13.99 -13.91
CA ARG A 31 21.84 14.33 -14.73
C ARG A 31 20.62 13.51 -14.34
N ASP A 32 20.80 12.22 -14.10
CA ASP A 32 19.68 11.36 -13.68
C ASP A 32 19.12 11.82 -12.33
N LEU A 33 20.00 12.11 -11.36
CA LEU A 33 19.59 12.64 -10.06
C LEU A 33 18.91 14.00 -10.16
N SER A 34 19.35 14.87 -11.09
CA SER A 34 18.73 16.18 -11.30
C SER A 34 17.36 16.10 -11.97
N LEU A 35 17.06 15.01 -12.68
CA LEU A 35 15.74 14.70 -13.24
C LEU A 35 14.83 14.03 -12.22
N ALA A 36 15.34 13.02 -11.50
CA ALA A 36 14.61 12.27 -10.49
C ALA A 36 14.25 13.13 -9.26
N TYR A 37 15.05 14.18 -9.00
CA TYR A 37 14.85 15.08 -7.88
C TYR A 37 15.08 16.53 -8.31
N SER A 38 15.70 17.35 -7.46
CA SER A 38 15.91 18.76 -7.72
C SER A 38 16.99 19.00 -8.79
N PRO A 39 16.79 19.95 -9.73
CA PRO A 39 15.62 20.82 -9.87
C PRO A 39 14.53 20.27 -10.81
N GLY A 40 14.76 19.16 -11.51
CA GLY A 40 13.91 18.65 -12.58
C GLY A 40 12.51 18.21 -12.14
N VAL A 41 12.39 17.61 -10.96
CA VAL A 41 11.11 17.16 -10.36
C VAL A 41 10.08 18.29 -10.24
N ALA A 42 10.51 19.55 -10.23
CA ALA A 42 9.60 20.69 -10.13
C ALA A 42 8.69 20.84 -11.37
N ALA A 43 9.08 20.31 -12.53
CA ALA A 43 8.25 20.35 -13.74
C ALA A 43 6.96 19.52 -13.59
N PRO A 44 7.01 18.19 -13.34
CA PRO A 44 5.80 17.41 -13.12
C PRO A 44 4.97 17.90 -11.91
N CYS A 45 5.60 18.43 -10.85
CA CYS A 45 4.86 19.01 -9.72
C CYS A 45 4.00 20.22 -10.12
N ARG A 46 4.55 21.17 -10.90
CA ARG A 46 3.76 22.32 -11.38
C ARG A 46 2.62 21.91 -12.30
N ASP A 47 2.89 20.90 -13.13
CA ASP A 47 1.90 20.32 -14.03
C ASP A 47 0.74 19.67 -13.27
N ILE A 48 1.02 18.90 -12.22
CA ILE A 48 0.00 18.28 -11.34
C ILE A 48 -0.75 19.35 -10.53
N ALA A 49 -0.06 20.42 -10.10
CA ALA A 49 -0.70 21.53 -9.39
C ALA A 49 -1.70 22.30 -10.29
N ALA A 50 -1.46 22.32 -11.61
CA ALA A 50 -2.37 22.92 -12.58
C ALA A 50 -3.51 21.95 -12.98
N ASP A 51 -3.25 20.65 -13.02
CA ASP A 51 -4.22 19.60 -13.33
C ASP A 51 -3.88 18.32 -12.54
N THR A 52 -4.67 18.02 -11.52
CA THR A 52 -4.43 16.88 -10.61
C THR A 52 -4.50 15.53 -11.32
N SER A 53 -5.21 15.43 -12.45
CA SER A 53 -5.30 14.18 -13.22
C SER A 53 -3.95 13.76 -13.82
N ARG A 54 -3.02 14.70 -14.02
CA ARG A 54 -1.65 14.41 -14.50
C ARG A 54 -0.82 13.62 -13.49
N ALA A 55 -1.30 13.42 -12.25
CA ALA A 55 -0.69 12.46 -11.34
C ALA A 55 -0.67 11.04 -11.93
N TYR A 56 -1.68 10.66 -12.73
CA TYR A 56 -1.71 9.38 -13.44
C TYR A 56 -0.71 9.31 -14.61
N GLU A 57 -0.21 10.45 -15.10
CA GLU A 57 0.80 10.51 -16.17
C GLU A 57 2.22 10.47 -15.59
N TYR A 58 2.49 11.21 -14.50
CA TYR A 58 3.84 11.44 -13.99
C TYR A 58 4.25 10.64 -12.77
N THR A 59 3.33 9.86 -12.18
CA THR A 59 3.60 9.10 -10.96
C THR A 59 3.18 7.64 -11.12
N SER A 60 3.51 6.83 -10.12
CA SER A 60 3.05 5.44 -10.04
C SER A 60 1.56 5.29 -9.67
N LYS A 61 0.83 6.39 -9.37
CA LYS A 61 -0.57 6.35 -8.90
C LYS A 61 -1.44 5.42 -9.76
N GLY A 62 -1.29 5.45 -11.08
CA GLY A 62 -2.09 4.62 -11.99
C GLY A 62 -1.91 3.09 -11.87
N ASN A 63 -0.82 2.63 -11.25
CA ASN A 63 -0.56 1.20 -11.00
C ASN A 63 -0.47 0.85 -9.49
N LEU A 64 -0.64 1.84 -8.61
CA LEU A 64 -0.40 1.70 -7.18
C LEU A 64 -1.69 1.52 -6.41
N VAL A 65 -1.80 0.41 -5.67
CA VAL A 65 -2.94 0.08 -4.81
C VAL A 65 -2.51 0.10 -3.34
N GLY A 66 -3.33 0.71 -2.49
CA GLY A 66 -3.17 0.63 -1.04
C GLY A 66 -3.94 -0.57 -0.49
N VAL A 67 -3.25 -1.56 0.10
CA VAL A 67 -3.90 -2.65 0.86
C VAL A 67 -3.96 -2.19 2.32
N ILE A 68 -5.17 -1.95 2.83
CA ILE A 68 -5.36 -1.30 4.13
C ILE A 68 -6.14 -2.22 5.06
N SER A 69 -5.62 -2.40 6.27
CA SER A 69 -6.26 -3.20 7.33
C SER A 69 -6.03 -2.59 8.71
N ASP A 70 -6.95 -2.81 9.64
CA ASP A 70 -6.76 -2.58 11.07
C ASP A 70 -6.33 -3.85 11.83
N GLY A 71 -6.32 -5.01 11.14
CA GLY A 71 -5.99 -6.31 11.72
C GLY A 71 -7.06 -6.89 12.64
N SER A 72 -8.29 -6.37 12.59
CA SER A 72 -9.38 -6.81 13.47
C SER A 72 -10.02 -8.15 13.06
N ALA A 73 -9.88 -8.58 11.80
CA ALA A 73 -10.46 -9.83 11.30
C ALA A 73 -9.49 -10.64 10.43
N VAL A 74 -8.28 -10.91 10.92
CA VAL A 74 -7.24 -11.57 10.14
C VAL A 74 -7.53 -13.07 9.97
N LEU A 75 -7.93 -13.47 8.77
CA LEU A 75 -8.19 -14.86 8.39
C LEU A 75 -9.11 -15.59 9.41
N GLY A 76 -8.63 -16.69 9.99
CA GLY A 76 -9.30 -17.41 11.09
C GLY A 76 -8.73 -17.09 12.48
N LEU A 77 -7.85 -16.09 12.57
CA LEU A 77 -7.16 -15.71 13.81
C LEU A 77 -7.96 -14.66 14.60
N GLY A 78 -8.90 -13.98 13.94
CA GLY A 78 -9.70 -12.92 14.55
C GLY A 78 -8.91 -11.63 14.71
N ASP A 79 -9.23 -10.88 15.77
CA ASP A 79 -8.54 -9.64 16.10
C ASP A 79 -7.16 -9.94 16.72
N ILE A 80 -6.13 -9.72 15.92
CA ILE A 80 -4.73 -9.84 16.33
C ILE A 80 -4.00 -8.49 16.27
N GLY A 81 -4.72 -7.43 15.91
CA GLY A 81 -4.22 -6.07 15.74
C GLY A 81 -3.40 -5.84 14.47
N ALA A 82 -3.28 -4.55 14.12
CA ALA A 82 -2.64 -4.05 12.91
C ALA A 82 -1.24 -4.66 12.67
N GLN A 83 -0.34 -4.58 13.66
CA GLN A 83 1.05 -5.05 13.50
C GLN A 83 1.14 -6.56 13.20
N ALA A 84 0.28 -7.39 13.80
CA ALA A 84 0.32 -8.83 13.58
C ALA A 84 -0.33 -9.24 12.26
N SER A 85 -1.18 -8.37 11.68
CA SER A 85 -1.77 -8.56 10.35
C SER A 85 -0.76 -8.37 9.20
N LYS A 86 0.33 -7.64 9.44
CA LYS A 86 1.32 -7.25 8.41
C LYS A 86 1.79 -8.38 7.48
N PRO A 87 2.15 -9.58 7.97
CA PRO A 87 2.51 -10.68 7.07
C PRO A 87 1.37 -11.03 6.11
N VAL A 88 0.10 -10.97 6.52
CA VAL A 88 -1.02 -11.24 5.60
C VAL A 88 -1.12 -10.15 4.53
N MET A 89 -0.98 -8.88 4.91
CA MET A 89 -1.06 -7.74 3.99
C MET A 89 0.07 -7.72 2.95
N GLU A 90 1.32 -7.96 3.37
CA GLU A 90 2.42 -8.17 2.43
C GLU A 90 2.14 -9.34 1.48
N GLY A 91 1.51 -10.41 1.99
CA GLY A 91 1.08 -11.55 1.19
C GLY A 91 0.08 -11.17 0.10
N LYS A 92 -0.88 -10.30 0.41
CA LYS A 92 -1.81 -9.74 -0.59
C LYS A 92 -1.06 -8.94 -1.65
N GLY A 93 -0.09 -8.11 -1.24
CA GLY A 93 0.78 -7.39 -2.18
C GLY A 93 1.53 -8.32 -3.13
N VAL A 94 2.06 -9.45 -2.64
CA VAL A 94 2.70 -10.47 -3.49
C VAL A 94 1.72 -11.01 -4.53
N LEU A 95 0.46 -11.27 -4.15
CA LEU A 95 -0.55 -11.77 -5.09
C LEU A 95 -0.89 -10.73 -6.17
N PHE A 96 -1.13 -9.47 -5.78
CA PHE A 96 -1.37 -8.36 -6.72
C PHE A 96 -0.24 -8.24 -7.73
N LYS A 97 1.01 -8.19 -7.24
CA LYS A 97 2.18 -8.04 -8.11
C LYS A 97 2.39 -9.26 -9.00
N ARG A 98 2.34 -10.47 -8.43
CA ARG A 98 2.67 -11.71 -9.16
C ARG A 98 1.68 -12.04 -10.26
N PHE A 99 0.39 -11.77 -10.04
CA PHE A 99 -0.69 -12.21 -10.93
C PHE A 99 -1.29 -11.10 -11.79
N ALA A 100 -1.16 -9.83 -11.40
CA ALA A 100 -1.73 -8.70 -12.13
C ALA A 100 -0.74 -7.57 -12.46
N ASP A 101 0.53 -7.70 -12.03
CA ASP A 101 1.57 -6.65 -12.14
C ASP A 101 1.19 -5.30 -11.49
N ILE A 102 0.34 -5.36 -10.46
CA ILE A 102 -0.10 -4.20 -9.67
C ILE A 102 0.90 -3.97 -8.54
N ASP A 103 1.37 -2.73 -8.39
CA ASP A 103 2.24 -2.34 -7.28
C ASP A 103 1.38 -2.06 -6.04
N VAL A 104 1.87 -2.47 -4.87
CA VAL A 104 1.12 -2.36 -3.62
C VAL A 104 1.97 -1.74 -2.53
N PHE A 105 1.36 -0.86 -1.73
CA PHE A 105 1.78 -0.61 -0.36
C PHE A 105 0.74 -1.17 0.61
N ASP A 106 1.18 -2.01 1.51
CA ASP A 106 0.42 -2.44 2.68
C ASP A 106 0.47 -1.38 3.78
N ILE A 107 -0.70 -1.08 4.37
CA ILE A 107 -0.88 -0.08 5.42
C ILE A 107 -1.71 -0.68 6.54
N GLU A 108 -1.03 -0.99 7.65
CA GLU A 108 -1.64 -1.46 8.88
C GLU A 108 -1.94 -0.28 9.80
N LEU A 109 -3.22 0.06 9.97
CA LEU A 109 -3.66 1.19 10.80
C LEU A 109 -4.06 0.70 12.20
N ASP A 110 -3.33 1.14 13.24
CA ASP A 110 -3.71 0.89 14.64
C ASP A 110 -4.81 1.88 15.08
N ILE A 111 -6.00 1.72 14.49
CA ILE A 111 -7.18 2.56 14.68
C ILE A 111 -8.40 1.64 14.83
N THR A 112 -9.14 1.80 15.92
CA THR A 112 -10.37 1.03 16.19
C THR A 112 -11.66 1.82 15.96
N ASP A 113 -11.56 3.14 15.79
CA ASP A 113 -12.71 4.01 15.53
C ASP A 113 -12.98 4.13 14.03
N THR A 114 -14.20 3.78 13.62
CA THR A 114 -14.64 3.74 12.21
C THR A 114 -14.45 5.07 11.47
N GLU A 115 -14.83 6.19 12.07
CA GLU A 115 -14.73 7.51 11.42
C GLU A 115 -13.26 7.95 11.28
N SER A 116 -12.43 7.66 12.28
CA SER A 116 -10.99 7.89 12.22
C SER A 116 -10.33 7.03 11.14
N PHE A 117 -10.77 5.78 10.98
CA PHE A 117 -10.28 4.90 9.91
C PHE A 117 -10.67 5.45 8.53
N ILE A 118 -11.96 5.77 8.32
CA ILE A 118 -12.47 6.32 7.05
C ILE A 118 -11.72 7.61 6.70
N SER A 119 -11.64 8.56 7.62
CA SER A 119 -10.96 9.84 7.37
C SER A 119 -9.47 9.67 7.04
N THR A 120 -8.80 8.72 7.68
CA THR A 120 -7.40 8.38 7.39
C THR A 120 -7.25 7.80 5.98
N VAL A 121 -8.11 6.86 5.60
CA VAL A 121 -8.07 6.25 4.26
C VAL A 121 -8.42 7.26 3.18
N SER A 122 -9.48 8.07 3.36
CA SER A 122 -9.86 9.14 2.43
C SER A 122 -8.71 10.14 2.21
N ALA A 123 -7.97 10.50 3.26
CA ALA A 123 -6.86 11.44 3.16
C ALA A 123 -5.69 10.91 2.32
N MET A 124 -5.58 9.58 2.16
CA MET A 124 -4.53 8.93 1.36
C MET A 124 -4.90 8.78 -0.13
N GLU A 125 -6.13 9.13 -0.53
CA GLU A 125 -6.59 9.03 -1.94
C GLU A 125 -5.57 9.59 -2.93
N PRO A 126 -4.92 10.76 -2.74
CA PRO A 126 -4.00 11.30 -3.72
C PRO A 126 -2.84 10.36 -4.10
N THR A 127 -2.42 9.46 -3.20
CA THR A 127 -1.31 8.52 -3.42
C THR A 127 -1.70 7.34 -4.32
N PHE A 128 -2.91 6.82 -4.16
CA PHE A 128 -3.30 5.51 -4.70
C PHE A 128 -4.23 5.64 -5.90
N GLY A 129 -4.09 4.74 -6.87
CA GLY A 129 -5.06 4.56 -7.97
C GLY A 129 -6.22 3.65 -7.58
N GLY A 130 -6.07 2.90 -6.48
CA GLY A 130 -7.13 2.08 -5.90
C GLY A 130 -6.83 1.73 -4.45
N ILE A 131 -7.89 1.46 -3.69
CA ILE A 131 -7.82 1.02 -2.29
C ILE A 131 -8.43 -0.37 -2.19
N ASN A 132 -7.73 -1.28 -1.52
CA ASN A 132 -8.18 -2.61 -1.17
C ASN A 132 -8.28 -2.70 0.36
N LEU A 133 -9.49 -2.63 0.90
CA LEU A 133 -9.76 -2.87 2.31
C LEU A 133 -9.68 -4.37 2.59
N GLU A 134 -8.94 -4.77 3.63
CA GLU A 134 -8.68 -6.17 3.92
C GLU A 134 -8.80 -6.45 5.43
N ASP A 135 -9.35 -7.63 5.79
CA ASP A 135 -9.36 -8.16 7.16
C ASP A 135 -9.88 -7.18 8.23
N ILE A 136 -10.98 -6.48 7.93
CA ILE A 136 -11.70 -5.59 8.86
C ILE A 136 -12.99 -6.28 9.35
N THR A 137 -13.26 -6.20 10.65
CA THR A 137 -14.40 -6.85 11.31
C THR A 137 -15.75 -6.30 10.85
N ALA A 138 -16.76 -7.17 10.85
CA ALA A 138 -18.15 -6.79 10.65
C ALA A 138 -18.81 -6.44 12.00
N PRO A 139 -19.74 -5.46 12.04
CA PRO A 139 -20.36 -4.78 10.89
C PRO A 139 -19.59 -3.58 10.31
N GLU A 140 -18.51 -3.14 10.95
CA GLU A 140 -17.79 -1.90 10.64
C GLU A 140 -17.28 -1.87 9.20
N CYS A 141 -16.80 -3.00 8.67
CA CYS A 141 -16.30 -3.10 7.31
C CYS A 141 -17.32 -2.66 6.23
N PHE A 142 -18.62 -2.88 6.45
CA PHE A 142 -19.67 -2.46 5.51
C PHE A 142 -19.86 -0.95 5.48
N GLU A 143 -19.83 -0.32 6.65
CA GLU A 143 -19.92 1.14 6.76
C GLU A 143 -18.68 1.80 6.13
N ILE A 144 -17.50 1.29 6.46
CA ILE A 144 -16.21 1.76 5.93
C ILE A 144 -16.20 1.68 4.40
N GLU A 145 -16.54 0.51 3.83
CA GLU A 145 -16.56 0.31 2.38
C GLU A 145 -17.55 1.26 1.70
N THR A 146 -18.76 1.38 2.25
CA THR A 146 -19.80 2.25 1.68
C THR A 146 -19.35 3.70 1.66
N ARG A 147 -18.86 4.21 2.80
CA ARG A 147 -18.44 5.60 2.97
C ARG A 147 -17.19 5.97 2.18
N LEU A 148 -16.29 5.03 1.93
CA LEU A 148 -15.09 5.26 1.12
C LEU A 148 -15.34 5.17 -0.39
N ARG A 149 -16.46 4.59 -0.80
CA ARG A 149 -16.86 4.48 -2.21
C ARG A 149 -17.58 5.73 -2.72
N GLU A 150 -18.34 6.39 -1.86
CA GLU A 150 -19.13 7.61 -2.16
C GLU A 150 -18.26 8.87 -2.23
#